data_AF-A0A957U7N8-F1
#
_entry.id   AF-A0A957U7N8-F1
#
_cell.length_a   1.000
_cell.length_b   1.000
_cell.length_c   1.000
_cell.angle_alpha   90.00
_cell.angle_beta   90.00
_cell.angle_gamma   90.00
#
_symmetry.space_group_name_H-M   'P 1'
#
loop_
_entity.id
_entity.type
_entity.pdbx_description
1 polymer ?
#
loop_
_entity_poly.entity_id
_entity_poly.type
_entity_poly.pdbx_seq_one_letter_code
_entity_poly.pdbx_strand_id
1 'polypeptide(L)'
;IGNGVGEFTDPAFQALYDELVAQGSISAAEALKVGVAIEELDIADLEQRIAETDNADIQLLYSNLLAGSENHLRAFSGGGGQGRQGGGRGARP
;
A
#
# COMPACT_ATOMS: atom_id res chain seq x y z
N ILE A 1 3.14 -10.92 21.19
CA ILE A 1 4.25 -11.35 20.31
C ILE A 1 3.59 -12.10 19.16
N GLY A 2 3.77 -11.65 17.91
CA GLY A 2 3.16 -12.29 16.74
C GLY A 2 3.65 -13.71 16.56
N ASN A 3 2.85 -14.55 15.88
CA ASN A 3 3.09 -15.99 15.76
C ASN A 3 4.38 -16.31 14.98
N GLY A 4 4.78 -15.43 14.05
CA GLY A 4 5.96 -15.53 13.22
C GLY A 4 5.88 -14.46 12.11
N VAL A 5 6.93 -14.31 11.30
CA VAL A 5 6.83 -13.46 10.08
C VAL A 5 5.88 -14.14 9.10
N GLY A 6 4.86 -13.42 8.63
CA GLY A 6 3.86 -13.97 7.72
C GLY A 6 2.83 -14.88 8.39
N GLU A 7 2.79 -14.92 9.72
CA GLU A 7 1.81 -15.73 10.46
C GLU A 7 0.75 -14.86 11.13
N PHE A 8 -0.50 -15.07 10.73
CA PHE A 8 -1.67 -14.34 11.24
C PHE A 8 -2.60 -15.29 12.01
N THR A 9 -3.15 -14.81 13.14
CA THR A 9 -4.13 -15.58 13.92
C THR A 9 -5.48 -15.68 13.21
N ASP A 10 -5.84 -14.65 12.45
CA ASP A 10 -7.06 -14.64 11.67
C ASP A 10 -6.84 -15.45 10.38
N PRO A 11 -7.61 -16.52 10.14
CA PRO A 11 -7.44 -17.35 8.96
C PRO A 11 -7.70 -16.60 7.66
N ALA A 12 -8.52 -15.54 7.67
CA ALA A 12 -8.73 -14.70 6.48
C ALA A 12 -7.47 -13.90 6.15
N PHE A 13 -6.80 -13.33 7.15
CA PHE A 13 -5.53 -12.62 6.93
C PHE A 13 -4.38 -13.56 6.57
N GLN A 14 -4.36 -14.79 7.09
CA GLN A 14 -3.38 -15.78 6.65
C GLN A 14 -3.56 -16.13 5.17
N ALA A 15 -4.80 -16.40 4.74
CA ALA A 15 -5.09 -16.71 3.34
C ALA A 15 -4.77 -15.54 2.41
N LEU A 16 -5.12 -14.32 2.81
CA LEU A 16 -4.79 -13.11 2.06
C LEU A 16 -3.27 -12.91 1.95
N TYR A 17 -2.52 -13.12 3.04
CA TYR A 17 -1.06 -13.06 3.01
C TYR A 17 -0.47 -14.08 2.01
N ASP A 18 -0.90 -15.34 2.10
CA ASP A 18 -0.40 -16.41 1.24
C ASP A 18 -0.68 -16.10 -0.25
N GLU A 19 -1.87 -15.57 -0.56
CA GLU A 19 -2.27 -15.16 -1.91
C GLU A 19 -1.41 -13.99 -2.43
N LEU A 20 -1.28 -12.92 -1.65
CA LEU A 20 -0.55 -11.73 -2.05
C LEU A 20 0.97 -12.00 -2.19
N VAL A 21 1.54 -12.85 -1.33
CA VAL A 21 2.94 -13.29 -1.48
C VAL A 21 3.12 -14.12 -2.73
N ALA A 22 2.20 -15.05 -3.01
CA ALA A 22 2.26 -15.86 -4.23
C ALA A 22 2.20 -14.99 -5.48
N GLN A 23 1.29 -14.01 -5.52
CA GLN A 23 1.19 -13.05 -6.63
C GLN A 23 2.44 -12.19 -6.75
N GLY A 24 2.89 -11.55 -5.66
CA GLY A 24 4.03 -10.65 -5.67
C GLY A 24 5.34 -11.33 -6.07
N SER A 25 5.44 -12.64 -5.83
CA SER A 25 6.60 -13.45 -6.22
C SER A 25 6.69 -13.74 -7.73
N ILE A 26 5.63 -13.48 -8.50
CA ILE A 26 5.61 -13.72 -9.95
C ILE A 26 6.56 -12.77 -10.69
N SER A 27 6.52 -11.48 -10.37
CA SER A 27 7.39 -10.47 -11.00
C SER A 27 7.35 -9.14 -10.23
N ALA A 28 8.30 -8.26 -10.52
CA ALA A 28 8.27 -6.89 -9.99
C ALA A 28 6.98 -6.14 -10.34
N ALA A 29 6.39 -6.38 -11.52
CA ALA A 29 5.12 -5.77 -11.91
C ALA A 29 3.95 -6.31 -11.07
N GLU A 30 3.92 -7.60 -10.77
CA GLU A 30 2.90 -8.19 -9.88
C GLU A 30 3.09 -7.76 -8.43
N ALA A 31 4.34 -7.60 -7.96
CA ALA A 31 4.62 -7.04 -6.63
C ALA A 31 4.11 -5.60 -6.49
N LEU A 32 4.24 -4.76 -7.54
CA LEU A 32 3.67 -3.42 -7.54
C LEU A 32 2.14 -3.45 -7.47
N LYS A 33 1.47 -4.38 -8.17
CA LYS A 33 0.01 -4.56 -8.08
C LYS A 33 -0.44 -5.00 -6.70
N VAL A 34 0.29 -5.92 -6.06
CA VAL A 34 0.05 -6.32 -4.67
C VAL A 34 0.17 -5.12 -3.73
N GLY A 35 1.20 -4.28 -3.91
CA GLY A 35 1.35 -3.04 -3.14
C GLY A 35 0.15 -2.09 -3.34
N VAL A 36 -0.31 -1.88 -4.57
CA VAL A 36 -1.53 -1.10 -4.85
C VAL A 36 -2.75 -1.68 -4.13
N ALA A 37 -2.98 -3.00 -4.24
CA ALA A 37 -4.15 -3.65 -3.65
C ALA A 37 -4.20 -3.55 -2.11
N ILE A 38 -3.04 -3.67 -1.44
CA ILE A 38 -2.95 -3.50 0.01
C ILE A 38 -3.32 -2.07 0.41
N GLU A 39 -2.75 -1.06 -0.27
CA GLU A 39 -3.00 0.34 0.11
C GLU A 39 -4.44 0.78 -0.21
N GLU A 40 -5.07 0.24 -1.26
CA GLU A 40 -6.50 0.46 -1.54
C GLU A 40 -7.40 -0.12 -0.44
N LEU A 41 -7.07 -1.32 0.05
CA LEU A 41 -7.77 -1.94 1.17
C LEU A 41 -7.59 -1.12 2.47
N ASP A 42 -6.36 -0.73 2.78
CA ASP A 42 -6.05 0.06 3.98
C ASP A 42 -6.77 1.41 3.96
N ILE A 43 -6.82 2.10 2.82
CA ILE A 43 -7.55 3.36 2.67
C ILE A 43 -9.04 3.17 2.98
N ALA A 44 -9.68 2.18 2.36
CA ALA A 44 -11.11 1.92 2.57
C ALA A 44 -11.42 1.58 4.04
N ASP A 45 -10.60 0.74 4.67
CA ASP A 45 -10.76 0.36 6.07
C ASP A 45 -10.53 1.55 7.02
N LEU A 46 -9.53 2.40 6.75
CA LEU A 46 -9.24 3.58 7.56
C LEU A 46 -10.35 4.64 7.45
N GLU A 47 -10.87 4.90 6.25
CA GLU A 47 -12.01 5.80 6.04
C GLU A 47 -13.24 5.32 6.83
N GLN A 48 -13.54 4.01 6.77
CA GLN A 48 -14.63 3.42 7.55
C GLN A 48 -14.39 3.60 9.06
N ARG A 49 -13.19 3.26 9.56
CA ARG A 49 -12.87 3.32 10.99
C ARG A 49 -12.87 4.74 11.55
N ILE A 50 -12.48 5.74 10.74
CA ILE A 50 -12.59 7.16 11.09
C ILE A 50 -14.06 7.55 11.29
N ALA A 51 -14.96 7.07 10.42
CA ALA A 51 -16.39 7.36 10.51
C ALA A 51 -17.09 6.64 11.69
N GLU A 52 -16.54 5.54 12.17
CA GLU A 52 -17.12 4.72 13.24
C GLU A 52 -16.72 5.13 14.67
N THR A 53 -15.77 6.05 14.83
CA THR A 53 -15.26 6.45 16.15
C THR A 53 -15.39 7.95 16.39
N ASP A 54 -15.83 8.34 17.60
CA ASP A 54 -15.87 9.74 18.06
C ASP A 54 -14.63 10.13 18.88
N ASN A 55 -13.69 9.21 19.09
CA ASN A 55 -12.47 9.48 19.86
C ASN A 55 -11.48 10.28 18.99
N ALA A 56 -11.29 11.56 19.34
CA ALA A 56 -10.43 12.48 18.60
C ALA A 56 -8.97 11.99 18.44
N ASP A 57 -8.42 11.31 19.45
CA ASP A 57 -7.05 10.78 19.37
C ASP A 57 -6.96 9.62 18.37
N ILE A 58 -7.98 8.76 18.34
CA ILE A 58 -8.06 7.64 17.39
C ILE A 58 -8.29 8.16 15.97
N GLN A 59 -9.17 9.17 15.79
CA GLN A 59 -9.37 9.82 14.49
C GLN A 59 -8.07 10.45 13.95
N LEU A 60 -7.30 11.13 14.81
CA LEU A 60 -6.01 11.70 14.44
C LEU A 60 -5.01 10.61 14.02
N LEU A 61 -4.95 9.50 14.77
CA LEU A 61 -4.12 8.36 14.41
C LEU A 61 -4.49 7.79 13.04
N TYR A 62 -5.76 7.46 12.82
CA TYR A 62 -6.20 6.89 11.54
C TYR A 62 -6.03 7.86 10.38
N SER A 63 -6.25 9.17 10.59
CA SER A 63 -6.02 10.17 9.55
C SER A 63 -4.53 10.26 9.14
N ASN A 64 -3.61 10.09 10.09
CA ASN A 64 -2.18 10.04 9.79
C ASN A 64 -1.80 8.75 9.03
N LEU A 65 -2.40 7.62 9.39
CA LEU A 65 -2.22 6.35 8.67
C LEU A 65 -2.77 6.46 7.24
N LEU A 66 -3.96 7.05 7.08
CA LEU A 66 -4.61 7.26 5.79
C LEU A 66 -3.71 8.09 4.85
N ALA A 67 -3.17 9.21 5.34
CA ALA A 67 -2.21 10.00 4.59
C ALA A 67 -0.93 9.21 4.23
N GLY A 68 -0.49 8.29 5.09
CA GLY A 68 0.58 7.35 4.80
C GLY A 68 0.24 6.41 3.63
N SER A 69 -0.91 5.75 3.70
CA SER A 69 -1.38 4.82 2.67
C SER A 69 -1.59 5.50 1.32
N GLU A 70 -2.12 6.72 1.30
CA GLU A 70 -2.20 7.53 0.06
C GLU A 70 -0.83 7.82 -0.56
N ASN A 71 0.20 8.08 0.27
CA ASN A 71 1.57 8.28 -0.20
C ASN A 71 2.15 6.98 -0.79
N HIS A 72 1.93 5.84 -0.12
CA HIS A 72 2.37 4.54 -0.61
C HIS A 72 1.66 4.16 -1.92
N LEU A 73 0.35 4.34 -2.01
CA LEU A 73 -0.44 4.08 -3.22
C LEU A 73 0.11 4.87 -4.42
N ARG A 74 0.46 6.16 -4.22
CA ARG A 74 1.12 6.96 -5.25
C ARG A 74 2.48 6.38 -5.66
N ALA A 75 3.26 5.89 -4.71
CA ALA A 75 4.56 5.30 -4.98
C ALA A 75 4.45 3.98 -5.78
N PHE A 76 3.53 3.09 -5.40
CA PHE A 76 3.29 1.83 -6.11
C PHE A 76 2.70 2.06 -7.50
N SER A 77 1.74 2.98 -7.63
CA SER A 77 1.11 3.34 -8.91
C SER A 77 2.06 4.07 -9.86
N GLY A 78 2.95 4.91 -9.33
CA GLY A 78 3.94 5.66 -10.12
C GLY A 78 5.16 4.84 -10.57
N GLY A 79 5.41 3.67 -9.96
CA GLY A 79 6.52 2.78 -10.31
C GLY A 79 6.32 2.02 -11.63
N GLY A 80 5.10 1.98 -12.16
CA GLY A 80 4.72 1.31 -13.40
C GLY A 80 4.91 2.17 -14.65
N GLY A 81 6.12 2.65 -14.93
CA GLY A 81 6.43 3.28 -16.22
C GLY A 81 7.20 4.60 -16.16
N GLN A 82 8.46 4.52 -15.77
CA GLN A 82 9.47 5.46 -16.27
C GLN A 82 10.85 4.80 -16.23
N GLY A 83 11.15 4.07 -17.30
CA GLY A 83 12.51 4.07 -17.79
C GLY A 83 12.91 5.53 -17.97
N ARG A 84 13.97 5.94 -17.27
CA ARG A 84 14.69 7.20 -17.53
C ARG A 84 15.24 7.14 -18.96
N GLN A 85 14.40 7.41 -19.95
CA GLN A 85 14.87 7.79 -21.28
C GLN A 85 15.31 9.26 -21.19
N GLY A 86 16.58 9.50 -21.52
CA GLY A 86 17.23 10.79 -21.39
C GLY A 86 16.51 11.90 -22.15
N GLY A 87 16.06 12.91 -21.41
CA GLY A 87 15.71 14.21 -21.96
C GLY A 87 16.99 15.01 -22.18
N GLY A 88 17.36 15.17 -23.45
CA GLY A 88 18.54 15.93 -23.87
C GLY A 88 18.60 17.33 -23.26
N ARG A 89 19.83 17.77 -22.97
CA ARG A 89 20.14 19.14 -22.61
C ARG A 89 19.66 20.05 -23.74
N GLY A 90 18.52 20.71 -23.52
CA GLY A 90 18.09 21.84 -24.33
C GLY A 90 19.11 22.95 -24.19
N ALA A 91 19.85 23.18 -25.28
CA ALA A 91 20.66 24.37 -25.46
C ALA A 91 19.79 25.62 -25.31
N ARG A 92 20.31 26.61 -24.59
CA ARG A 92 19.87 28.00 -24.60
C ARG A 92 21.06 28.89 -24.25
N PRO A 93 21.04 30.13 -24.76
CA PRO A 93 21.45 30.54 -26.10
C PRO A 93 22.97 30.60 -26.29
#